data_AF-A0A8C9ACD7-F1
#
_entry.id   AF-A0A8C9ACD7-F1
#
_cell.length_a   1.000
_cell.length_b   1.000
_cell.length_c   1.000
_cell.angle_alpha   90.00
_cell.angle_beta   90.00
_cell.angle_gamma   90.00
#
_symmetry.space_group_name_H-M   'P 1'
#
loop_
_entity.id
_entity.type
_entity.pdbx_description
1 polymer ?
#
loop_
_entity_poly.entity_id
_entity_poly.type
_entity_poly.pdbx_seq_one_letter_code
_entity_poly.pdbx_strand_id
1 'polypeptide(L)'
;MDDGVSSFVQIRGSVPLFWEQPGLQVGSHHLRLHRGLEASAPAFDRHMVLLKEQYGQQVVVNLLGSRGGEEVLNRAFKKLLWASCHASDTPMINFDFHQFAKGGKLEKLENLLRPQLQLHWEDLDVFARGENVSPRFQKGTVRMNCLDCLDRTNTVQGFIALEVLHLQLKSLGLSSKPIVDRFVESFRAMWSLNGHSLSKVFTGSRALEGKAKVGKLKDGARSVSRTIQSNFFDGVKQEAIRLLLVGDVCGEEVADKGRMLLDNTALLVTPRILKAMTERQSEFTNLKRVRIAMGTCRMASERRM
;
A
#
# COMPACT_ATOMS: atom_id res chain seq x y z
N MET A 1 -20.48 33.36 5.71
CA MET A 1 -20.39 31.96 6.19
C MET A 1 -19.31 31.20 5.40
N ASP A 2 -18.43 31.90 4.70
CA ASP A 2 -17.85 31.41 3.44
C ASP A 2 -16.36 31.04 3.53
N ASP A 3 -15.73 31.20 4.69
CA ASP A 3 -14.28 30.99 4.85
C ASP A 3 -13.92 29.75 5.70
N GLY A 4 -14.92 28.93 6.06
CA GLY A 4 -14.70 27.70 6.80
C GLY A 4 -14.12 26.59 5.91
N VAL A 5 -12.86 26.24 6.13
CA VAL A 5 -12.15 25.17 5.41
C VAL A 5 -11.94 23.98 6.34
N SER A 6 -12.20 22.78 5.83
CA SER A 6 -11.87 21.53 6.52
C SER A 6 -11.24 20.51 5.58
N SER A 7 -10.32 19.71 6.09
CA SER A 7 -9.74 18.59 5.35
C SER A 7 -9.51 17.37 6.23
N PHE A 8 -9.50 16.20 5.60
CA PHE A 8 -9.07 14.97 6.22
C PHE A 8 -8.36 14.09 5.20
N VAL A 9 -7.17 13.62 5.57
CA VAL A 9 -6.33 12.78 4.74
C VAL A 9 -6.47 11.31 5.14
N GLN A 10 -6.61 10.44 4.15
CA GLN A 10 -6.55 8.98 4.30
C GLN A 10 -5.38 8.43 3.49
N ILE A 11 -4.72 7.40 4.02
CA ILE A 11 -3.57 6.77 3.35
C ILE A 11 -4.00 5.41 2.81
N ARG A 12 -3.57 5.08 1.60
CA ARG A 12 -3.70 3.73 1.03
C ARG A 12 -2.31 3.26 0.59
N GLY A 13 -1.96 2.03 0.95
CA GLY A 13 -0.69 1.44 0.56
C GLY A 13 -0.74 -0.07 0.47
N SER A 14 0.31 -0.65 -0.11
CA SER A 14 0.57 -2.08 -0.01
C SER A 14 0.85 -2.48 1.44
N VAL A 15 0.75 -3.77 1.73
CA VAL A 15 1.20 -4.30 3.02
C VAL A 15 2.71 -4.10 3.13
N PRO A 16 3.23 -3.43 4.18
CA PRO A 16 4.64 -3.06 4.32
C PRO A 16 5.50 -4.26 4.72
N LEU A 17 5.54 -5.27 3.86
CA LEU A 17 6.30 -6.50 3.99
C LEU A 17 7.00 -6.80 2.67
N PHE A 18 8.10 -7.57 2.72
CA PHE A 18 8.70 -8.12 1.51
C PHE A 18 7.91 -9.33 1.03
N TRP A 19 6.93 -9.10 0.16
CA TRP A 19 6.12 -10.14 -0.45
C TRP A 19 6.09 -9.98 -1.97
N GLU A 20 5.89 -11.10 -2.65
CA GLU A 20 5.65 -11.14 -4.09
C GLU A 20 4.37 -11.94 -4.38
N GLN A 21 3.76 -11.58 -5.51
CA GLN A 21 2.76 -12.38 -6.18
C GLN A 21 3.41 -12.91 -7.46
N PRO A 22 3.90 -14.16 -7.47
CA PRO A 22 4.39 -14.78 -8.69
C PRO A 22 3.27 -14.74 -9.73
N GLY A 23 3.60 -14.36 -10.97
CA GLY A 23 2.63 -14.24 -12.06
C GLY A 23 1.76 -15.49 -12.28
N LEU A 24 0.65 -15.26 -12.99
CA LEU A 24 -0.47 -16.14 -13.32
C LEU A 24 -0.34 -17.65 -13.00
N GLN A 25 -0.94 -18.09 -11.89
CA GLN A 25 -1.51 -19.44 -11.79
C GLN A 25 -3.01 -19.34 -11.57
N VAL A 26 -3.76 -19.82 -12.57
CA VAL A 26 -5.23 -19.88 -12.55
C VAL A 26 -5.65 -20.76 -11.37
N GLY A 27 -6.30 -20.17 -10.37
CA GLY A 27 -6.91 -20.88 -9.25
C GLY A 27 -6.21 -20.71 -7.89
N SER A 28 -5.02 -20.10 -7.81
CA SER A 28 -4.39 -19.80 -6.52
C SER A 28 -3.43 -18.61 -6.61
N HIS A 29 -3.80 -17.48 -6.01
CA HIS A 29 -2.89 -16.35 -5.75
C HIS A 29 -1.90 -16.78 -4.67
N HIS A 30 -0.85 -17.50 -5.05
CA HIS A 30 0.14 -17.99 -4.11
C HIS A 30 1.08 -16.86 -3.72
N LEU A 31 0.71 -16.11 -2.68
CA LEU A 31 1.60 -15.08 -2.12
C LEU A 31 2.82 -15.74 -1.50
N ARG A 32 4.00 -15.26 -1.87
CA ARG A 32 5.26 -15.69 -1.28
C ARG A 32 5.87 -14.54 -0.48
N LEU A 33 6.23 -14.82 0.76
CA LEU A 33 7.07 -13.92 1.55
C LEU A 33 8.51 -14.12 1.07
N HIS A 34 9.10 -13.07 0.52
CA HIS A 34 10.47 -13.11 -0.04
C HIS A 34 11.52 -13.30 1.05
N ARG A 35 11.23 -12.77 2.24
CA ARG A 35 12.15 -12.73 3.37
C ARG A 35 11.42 -13.10 4.65
N GLY A 36 12.17 -13.63 5.62
CA GLY A 36 11.67 -13.81 6.98
C GLY A 36 11.19 -12.50 7.60
N LEU A 37 10.35 -12.59 8.63
CA LEU A 37 9.83 -11.40 9.34
C LEU A 37 10.96 -10.55 9.92
N GLU A 38 12.04 -11.18 10.39
CA GLU A 38 13.23 -10.51 10.93
C GLU A 38 13.89 -9.58 9.90
N ALA A 39 13.98 -10.04 8.64
CA ALA A 39 14.53 -9.22 7.56
C ALA A 39 13.56 -8.12 7.09
N SER A 40 12.26 -8.25 7.38
CA SER A 40 11.24 -7.23 7.09
C SER A 40 11.15 -6.16 8.19
N ALA A 41 11.49 -6.49 9.43
CA ALA A 41 11.31 -5.61 10.59
C ALA A 41 11.99 -4.24 10.44
N PRO A 42 13.28 -4.12 10.06
CA PRO A 42 13.91 -2.79 9.96
C PRO A 42 13.28 -1.90 8.89
N ALA A 43 12.80 -2.50 7.79
CA ALA A 43 12.13 -1.75 6.73
C ALA A 43 10.72 -1.32 7.18
N PHE A 44 10.01 -2.20 7.88
CA PHE A 44 8.71 -1.91 8.46
C PHE A 44 8.77 -0.79 9.49
N ASP A 45 9.72 -0.84 10.41
CA ASP A 45 9.88 0.18 11.46
C ASP A 45 10.20 1.54 10.84
N ARG A 46 11.15 1.62 9.90
CA ARG A 46 11.43 2.87 9.17
C ARG A 46 10.19 3.40 8.44
N HIS A 47 9.45 2.51 7.79
CA HIS A 47 8.23 2.88 7.08
C HIS A 47 7.16 3.45 8.03
N MET A 48 6.98 2.85 9.20
CA MET A 48 6.02 3.33 10.20
C MET A 48 6.46 4.63 10.89
N VAL A 49 7.76 4.79 11.17
CA VAL A 49 8.32 6.05 11.69
C VAL A 49 8.07 7.18 10.70
N LEU A 50 8.44 7.01 9.42
CA LEU A 50 8.23 8.04 8.40
C LEU A 50 6.76 8.43 8.24
N LEU A 51 5.85 7.44 8.30
CA LEU A 51 4.41 7.73 8.28
C LEU A 51 3.96 8.57 9.47
N LYS A 52 4.47 8.26 10.66
CA LYS A 52 4.09 8.97 11.89
C LYS A 52 4.66 10.38 11.93
N GLU A 53 5.88 10.57 11.43
CA GLU A 53 6.48 11.90 11.31
C GLU A 53 5.70 12.79 10.33
N GLN A 54 5.21 12.22 9.22
CA GLN A 54 4.51 12.99 8.19
C GLN A 54 3.03 13.20 8.48
N TYR A 55 2.35 12.20 9.04
CA TYR A 55 0.89 12.15 9.13
C TYR A 55 0.37 11.93 10.55
N GLY A 56 1.26 11.82 11.55
CA GLY A 56 0.90 11.61 12.94
C GLY A 56 0.44 10.18 13.23
N GLN A 57 -0.45 10.01 14.21
CA GLN A 57 -0.90 8.70 14.66
C GLN A 57 -1.51 7.87 13.52
N GLN A 58 -1.28 6.55 13.53
CA GLN A 58 -1.71 5.67 12.44
C GLN A 58 -2.71 4.64 12.95
N VAL A 59 -3.88 4.57 12.33
CA VAL A 59 -4.85 3.48 12.51
C VAL A 59 -4.85 2.64 11.25
N VAL A 60 -4.50 1.36 11.36
CA VAL A 60 -4.40 0.47 10.19
C VAL A 60 -5.72 -0.27 10.00
N VAL A 61 -6.37 -0.08 8.86
CA VAL A 61 -7.52 -0.89 8.42
C VAL A 61 -7.04 -1.89 7.38
N ASN A 62 -7.02 -3.15 7.77
CA ASN A 62 -6.52 -4.24 6.94
C ASN A 62 -7.66 -5.02 6.31
N LEU A 63 -7.79 -4.93 4.98
CA LEU A 63 -8.87 -5.56 4.20
C LEU A 63 -8.50 -6.93 3.62
N LEU A 64 -7.38 -7.51 4.04
CA LEU A 64 -6.95 -8.85 3.64
C LEU A 64 -7.95 -9.91 4.14
N GLY A 65 -8.27 -10.84 3.27
CA GLY A 65 -9.14 -11.96 3.53
C GLY A 65 -8.49 -13.03 4.40
N SER A 66 -9.35 -13.92 4.91
CA SER A 66 -8.97 -15.00 5.82
C SER A 66 -8.73 -16.33 5.11
N ARG A 67 -8.52 -16.32 3.77
CA ARG A 67 -8.32 -17.53 2.97
C ARG A 67 -7.18 -17.36 1.97
N GLY A 68 -6.48 -18.46 1.67
CA GLY A 68 -5.45 -18.52 0.64
C GLY A 68 -4.22 -17.66 0.97
N GLY A 69 -3.60 -17.07 -0.06
CA GLY A 69 -2.41 -16.22 0.11
C GLY A 69 -2.64 -14.99 0.99
N GLU A 70 -3.82 -14.36 0.91
CA GLU A 70 -4.14 -13.17 1.71
C GLU A 70 -4.07 -13.45 3.23
N GLU A 71 -4.40 -14.67 3.65
CA GLU A 71 -4.32 -15.08 5.06
C GLU A 71 -2.86 -15.15 5.54
N VAL A 72 -1.96 -15.69 4.71
CA VAL A 72 -0.53 -15.77 5.02
C VAL A 72 0.04 -14.36 5.22
N LEU A 73 -0.27 -13.45 4.30
CA LEU A 73 0.18 -12.07 4.37
C LEU A 73 -0.44 -11.33 5.57
N ASN A 74 -1.71 -11.58 5.86
CA ASN A 74 -2.40 -11.01 7.01
C ASN A 74 -1.76 -11.45 8.34
N ARG A 75 -1.50 -12.75 8.52
CA ARG A 75 -0.83 -13.28 9.72
C ARG A 75 0.59 -12.73 9.86
N ALA A 76 1.34 -12.67 8.76
CA ALA A 76 2.68 -12.11 8.75
C ALA A 76 2.68 -10.64 9.20
N PHE A 77 1.74 -9.84 8.68
CA PHE A 77 1.63 -8.43 9.02
C PHE A 77 1.20 -8.20 10.46
N LYS A 78 0.21 -8.96 10.95
CA LYS A 78 -0.18 -8.98 12.38
C LYS A 78 1.01 -9.27 13.28
N LYS A 79 1.76 -10.33 12.97
CA LYS A 79 2.88 -10.78 13.78
C LYS A 79 4.00 -9.75 13.79
N LEU A 80 4.28 -9.12 12.65
CA LEU A 80 5.32 -8.09 12.57
C LEU A 80 4.94 -6.84 13.37
N LEU A 81 3.71 -6.34 13.19
CA LEU A 81 3.24 -5.16 13.92
C LEU A 81 3.25 -5.43 15.44
N TRP A 82 2.77 -6.60 15.87
CA TRP A 82 2.78 -7.00 17.27
C TRP A 82 4.18 -7.10 17.88
N ALA A 83 5.17 -7.55 17.10
CA ALA A 83 6.55 -7.67 17.55
C ALA A 83 7.34 -6.34 17.48
N SER A 84 6.81 -5.33 16.80
CA SER A 84 7.47 -4.03 16.62
C SER A 84 7.26 -3.10 17.83
N CYS A 85 8.06 -2.04 17.91
CA CYS A 85 7.86 -0.96 18.89
C CYS A 85 6.56 -0.15 18.66
N HIS A 86 5.82 -0.41 17.57
CA HIS A 86 4.59 0.27 17.21
C HIS A 86 3.31 -0.48 17.63
N ALA A 87 3.45 -1.63 18.31
CA ALA A 87 2.31 -2.45 18.71
C ALA A 87 1.33 -1.71 19.63
N SER A 88 1.83 -0.83 20.50
CA SER A 88 1.03 -0.11 21.50
C SER A 88 0.34 1.14 20.95
N ASP A 89 0.87 1.76 19.91
CA ASP A 89 0.40 3.07 19.41
C ASP A 89 -0.28 3.02 18.04
N THR A 90 -0.21 1.86 17.36
CA THR A 90 -0.75 1.66 16.01
C THR A 90 -1.79 0.54 16.03
N PRO A 91 -3.07 0.86 16.33
CA PRO A 91 -4.12 -0.14 16.31
C PRO A 91 -4.34 -0.67 14.90
N MET A 92 -4.60 -1.99 14.80
CA MET A 92 -4.93 -2.63 13.54
C MET A 92 -6.31 -3.28 13.59
N ILE A 93 -7.21 -2.77 12.73
CA ILE A 93 -8.55 -3.27 12.52
C ILE A 93 -8.52 -4.23 11.33
N ASN A 94 -8.79 -5.51 11.60
CA ASN A 94 -8.89 -6.53 10.57
C ASN A 94 -10.34 -6.68 10.10
N PHE A 95 -10.58 -6.38 8.83
CA PHE A 95 -11.91 -6.45 8.24
C PHE A 95 -11.88 -7.30 6.96
N ASP A 96 -12.25 -8.57 7.07
CA ASP A 96 -12.33 -9.49 5.93
C ASP A 96 -13.45 -9.09 4.97
N PHE A 97 -13.12 -8.26 3.99
CA PHE A 97 -14.10 -7.78 3.04
C PHE A 97 -14.74 -8.90 2.21
N HIS A 98 -14.03 -10.00 1.93
CA HIS A 98 -14.55 -11.11 1.11
C HIS A 98 -15.67 -11.88 1.84
N GLN A 99 -15.50 -12.11 3.13
CA GLN A 99 -16.54 -12.72 3.96
C GLN A 99 -17.77 -11.81 4.06
N PHE A 100 -17.54 -10.50 4.15
CA PHE A 100 -18.60 -9.54 4.40
C PHE A 100 -19.33 -9.08 3.13
N ALA A 101 -18.69 -9.11 1.96
CA ALA A 101 -19.28 -8.75 0.68
C ALA A 101 -20.48 -9.61 0.24
N LYS A 102 -20.64 -10.83 0.79
CA LYS A 102 -21.70 -11.77 0.42
C LYS A 102 -23.08 -11.49 1.05
N GLY A 103 -23.20 -10.58 2.00
CA GLY A 103 -24.48 -10.34 2.69
C GLY A 103 -24.59 -8.94 3.30
N GLY A 104 -24.85 -7.94 2.46
CA GLY A 104 -25.02 -6.54 2.89
C GLY A 104 -23.70 -5.85 3.22
N LYS A 105 -23.02 -5.32 2.19
CA LYS A 105 -21.73 -4.60 2.37
C LYS A 105 -21.88 -3.42 3.34
N LEU A 106 -22.95 -2.63 3.21
CA LEU A 106 -23.15 -1.42 3.98
C LEU A 106 -23.46 -1.72 5.46
N GLU A 107 -24.41 -2.61 5.73
CA GLU A 107 -24.78 -3.00 7.10
C GLU A 107 -23.58 -3.50 7.91
N LYS A 108 -22.68 -4.26 7.28
CA LYS A 108 -21.49 -4.77 7.96
C LYS A 108 -20.43 -3.70 8.20
N LEU A 109 -20.31 -2.72 7.31
CA LEU A 109 -19.46 -1.55 7.58
C LEU A 109 -20.01 -0.76 8.77
N GLU A 110 -21.33 -0.57 8.83
CA GLU A 110 -21.98 0.14 9.92
C GLU A 110 -21.93 -0.61 11.26
N ASN A 111 -22.13 -1.93 11.26
CA ASN A 111 -22.23 -2.71 12.49
C ASN A 111 -20.88 -3.20 13.02
N LEU A 112 -19.88 -3.41 12.15
CA LEU A 112 -18.60 -4.00 12.55
C LEU A 112 -17.43 -3.01 12.45
N LEU A 113 -17.37 -2.19 11.40
CA LEU A 113 -16.24 -1.28 11.18
C LEU A 113 -16.45 0.05 11.89
N ARG A 114 -17.65 0.65 11.82
CA ARG A 114 -17.96 1.93 12.48
C ARG A 114 -17.62 1.93 13.98
N PRO A 115 -18.01 0.93 14.79
CA PRO A 115 -17.75 0.99 16.23
C PRO A 115 -16.25 0.98 16.55
N GLN A 116 -15.46 0.22 15.79
CA GLN A 116 -14.01 0.17 15.96
C GLN A 116 -13.34 1.48 15.54
N LEU A 117 -13.81 2.11 14.47
CA LEU A 117 -13.28 3.40 14.01
C LEU A 117 -13.63 4.56 14.95
N GLN A 118 -14.82 4.55 15.54
CA GLN A 118 -15.28 5.59 16.48
C GLN A 118 -14.36 5.75 17.69
N LEU A 119 -13.70 4.67 18.12
CA LEU A 119 -12.73 4.68 19.21
C LEU A 119 -11.50 5.55 18.92
N HIS A 120 -11.26 5.92 17.66
CA HIS A 120 -10.04 6.60 17.23
C HIS A 120 -10.30 7.99 16.62
N TRP A 121 -11.55 8.42 16.46
CA TRP A 121 -11.85 9.70 15.81
C TRP A 121 -11.37 10.93 16.58
N GLU A 122 -11.36 10.87 17.91
CA GLU A 122 -10.83 11.95 18.74
C GLU A 122 -9.31 12.06 18.66
N ASP A 123 -8.64 10.92 18.54
CA ASP A 123 -7.19 10.80 18.40
C ASP A 123 -6.70 11.30 17.04
N LEU A 124 -7.40 10.94 15.95
CA LEU A 124 -7.02 11.32 14.59
C LEU A 124 -7.37 12.78 14.29
N ASP A 125 -8.53 13.24 14.76
CA ASP A 125 -9.10 14.58 14.53
C ASP A 125 -9.23 14.95 13.03
N VAL A 126 -9.78 16.13 12.76
CA VAL A 126 -9.87 16.72 11.41
C VAL A 126 -9.18 18.07 11.38
N PHE A 127 -8.68 18.47 10.21
CA PHE A 127 -8.24 19.85 10.03
C PHE A 127 -9.47 20.74 9.84
N ALA A 128 -9.53 21.87 10.54
CA ALA A 128 -10.57 22.88 10.37
C ALA A 128 -10.01 24.28 10.68
N ARG A 129 -10.34 25.27 9.85
CA ARG A 129 -9.96 26.67 10.05
C ARG A 129 -10.99 27.60 9.41
N GLY A 130 -11.27 28.74 10.03
CA GLY A 130 -12.16 29.78 9.51
C GLY A 130 -12.32 30.89 10.53
N GLU A 131 -12.91 32.03 10.14
CA GLU A 131 -13.05 33.20 11.03
C GLU A 131 -13.86 32.89 12.30
N ASN A 132 -14.89 32.05 12.20
CA ASN A 132 -15.76 31.64 13.31
C ASN A 132 -15.64 30.14 13.63
N VAL A 133 -14.51 29.53 13.28
CA VAL A 133 -14.27 28.09 13.46
C VAL A 133 -13.05 27.91 14.36
N SER A 134 -13.22 27.19 15.46
CA SER A 134 -12.09 26.81 16.32
C SER A 134 -11.06 26.03 15.51
N PRO A 135 -9.78 26.49 15.46
CA PRO A 135 -8.77 25.83 14.65
C PRO A 135 -8.50 24.41 15.17
N ARG A 136 -8.49 23.44 14.25
CA ARG A 136 -8.19 22.03 14.52
C ARG A 136 -7.13 21.55 13.55
N PHE A 137 -6.30 20.62 13.98
CA PHE A 137 -5.29 19.97 13.17
C PHE A 137 -5.54 18.47 13.17
N GLN A 138 -5.43 17.85 11.99
CA GLN A 138 -5.43 16.40 11.89
C GLN A 138 -4.13 15.88 12.53
N LYS A 139 -4.28 15.02 13.55
CA LYS A 139 -3.18 14.45 14.35
C LYS A 139 -2.83 13.02 13.93
N GLY A 140 -3.62 12.42 13.04
CA GLY A 140 -3.38 11.07 12.57
C GLY A 140 -4.14 10.73 11.29
N THR A 141 -3.82 9.60 10.68
CA THR A 141 -4.49 9.09 9.48
C THR A 141 -4.94 7.64 9.62
N VAL A 142 -6.01 7.29 8.90
CA VAL A 142 -6.36 5.90 8.65
C VAL A 142 -5.57 5.39 7.46
N ARG A 143 -4.73 4.37 7.68
CA ARG A 143 -4.01 3.65 6.63
C ARG A 143 -4.77 2.39 6.24
N MET A 144 -5.11 2.29 4.96
CA MET A 144 -5.79 1.12 4.40
C MET A 144 -4.84 0.24 3.60
N ASN A 145 -4.89 -1.07 3.90
CA ASN A 145 -4.15 -2.10 3.17
C ASN A 145 -5.12 -3.04 2.46
N CYS A 146 -4.82 -3.39 1.21
CA CYS A 146 -5.55 -4.39 0.44
C CYS A 146 -4.59 -4.99 -0.61
N LEU A 147 -4.68 -6.31 -0.83
CA LEU A 147 -3.87 -6.99 -1.84
C LEU A 147 -4.40 -6.70 -3.25
N ASP A 148 -5.69 -6.94 -3.47
CA ASP A 148 -6.29 -6.91 -4.81
C ASP A 148 -7.72 -6.39 -4.75
N CYS A 149 -7.90 -5.07 -4.72
CA CYS A 149 -8.74 -4.35 -5.67
C CYS A 149 -9.00 -2.91 -5.22
N LEU A 150 -8.89 -2.03 -6.20
CA LEU A 150 -9.33 -0.66 -6.09
C LEU A 150 -10.80 -0.56 -5.61
N ASP A 151 -11.66 -1.48 -6.04
CA ASP A 151 -13.08 -1.48 -5.71
C ASP A 151 -13.33 -1.71 -4.19
N ARG A 152 -12.57 -2.63 -3.56
CA ARG A 152 -12.61 -2.86 -2.09
C ARG A 152 -12.21 -1.61 -1.33
N THR A 153 -11.04 -1.09 -1.67
CA THR A 153 -10.48 0.07 -0.95
C THR A 153 -11.34 1.31 -1.15
N ASN A 154 -11.81 1.61 -2.36
CA ASN A 154 -12.66 2.78 -2.61
C ASN A 154 -13.99 2.72 -1.85
N THR A 155 -14.59 1.53 -1.72
CA THR A 155 -15.84 1.35 -0.94
C THR A 155 -15.61 1.71 0.53
N VAL A 156 -14.55 1.18 1.14
CA VAL A 156 -14.27 1.41 2.56
C VAL A 156 -13.74 2.82 2.81
N GLN A 157 -12.92 3.39 1.91
CA GLN A 157 -12.44 4.78 2.02
C GLN A 157 -13.60 5.76 1.89
N GLY A 158 -14.55 5.50 0.99
CA GLY A 158 -15.77 6.30 0.86
C GLY A 158 -16.65 6.22 2.10
N PHE A 159 -16.76 5.03 2.72
CA PHE A 159 -17.45 4.88 4.01
C PHE A 159 -16.78 5.70 5.12
N ILE A 160 -15.47 5.55 5.31
CA ILE A 160 -14.69 6.32 6.29
C ILE A 160 -14.85 7.82 6.04
N ALA A 161 -14.77 8.24 4.77
CA ALA A 161 -14.88 9.64 4.42
C ALA A 161 -16.28 10.21 4.73
N LEU A 162 -17.35 9.42 4.62
CA LEU A 162 -18.69 9.83 5.03
C LEU A 162 -18.80 9.97 6.56
N GLU A 163 -18.20 9.06 7.33
CA GLU A 163 -18.15 9.19 8.80
C GLU A 163 -17.40 10.47 9.21
N VAL A 164 -16.26 10.74 8.55
CA VAL A 164 -15.46 11.93 8.79
C VAL A 164 -16.18 13.21 8.33
N LEU A 165 -16.94 13.17 7.23
CA LEU A 165 -17.71 14.32 6.75
C LEU A 165 -18.63 14.86 7.85
N HIS A 166 -19.24 13.98 8.65
CA HIS A 166 -20.06 14.40 9.79
C HIS A 166 -19.24 15.15 10.85
N LEU A 167 -18.01 14.72 11.12
CA LEU A 167 -17.09 15.40 12.03
C LEU A 167 -16.66 16.77 11.48
N GLN A 168 -16.35 16.84 10.18
CA GLN A 168 -15.97 18.08 9.50
C GLN A 168 -17.12 19.09 9.55
N LEU A 169 -18.34 18.69 9.17
CA LEU A 169 -19.52 19.55 9.22
C LEU A 169 -19.82 20.01 10.64
N LYS A 170 -19.70 19.13 11.64
CA LYS A 170 -19.83 19.51 13.06
C LYS A 170 -18.79 20.54 13.47
N SER A 171 -17.53 20.39 13.04
CA SER A 171 -16.45 21.34 13.35
C SER A 171 -16.67 22.72 12.73
N LEU A 172 -17.36 22.78 11.58
CA LEU A 172 -17.73 24.01 10.89
C LEU A 172 -19.06 24.62 11.38
N GLY A 173 -19.70 24.03 12.40
CA GLY A 173 -21.01 24.47 12.89
C GLY A 173 -22.18 24.14 11.95
N LEU A 174 -21.97 23.28 10.96
CA LEU A 174 -22.95 22.88 9.93
C LEU A 174 -23.65 21.56 10.30
N SER A 175 -24.21 21.47 11.50
CA SER A 175 -24.80 20.23 12.02
C SER A 175 -26.30 20.03 11.73
N SER A 176 -26.93 20.91 10.95
CA SER A 176 -28.36 20.78 10.66
C SER A 176 -28.62 19.65 9.66
N LYS A 177 -29.61 18.80 9.95
CA LYS A 177 -29.97 17.64 9.14
C LYS A 177 -30.13 17.93 7.64
N PRO A 178 -30.89 18.96 7.19
CA PRO A 178 -31.05 19.21 5.75
C PRO A 178 -29.75 19.63 5.05
N ILE A 179 -28.82 20.27 5.76
CA ILE A 179 -27.50 20.61 5.21
C ILE A 179 -26.66 19.33 5.08
N VAL A 180 -26.58 18.55 6.16
CA VAL A 180 -25.83 17.30 6.19
C VAL A 180 -26.28 16.36 5.07
N ASP A 181 -27.59 16.17 4.88
CA ASP A 181 -28.11 15.27 3.86
C ASP A 181 -27.70 15.69 2.43
N ARG A 182 -27.71 17.00 2.13
CA ARG A 182 -27.25 17.54 0.84
C ARG A 182 -25.75 17.31 0.62
N PHE A 183 -24.94 17.51 1.65
CA PHE A 183 -23.51 17.23 1.59
C PHE A 183 -23.25 15.74 1.39
N VAL A 184 -23.93 14.86 2.12
CA VAL A 184 -23.80 13.40 1.99
C VAL A 184 -24.14 12.92 0.58
N GLU A 185 -25.21 13.43 -0.03
CA GLU A 185 -25.58 13.10 -1.41
C GLU A 185 -24.49 13.50 -2.41
N SER A 186 -24.03 14.75 -2.33
CA SER A 186 -22.96 15.28 -3.19
C SER A 186 -21.65 14.52 -2.99
N PHE A 187 -21.31 14.20 -1.74
CA PHE A 187 -20.08 13.50 -1.39
C PHE A 187 -20.07 12.05 -1.87
N ARG A 188 -21.21 11.35 -1.82
CA ARG A 188 -21.38 10.02 -2.44
C ARG A 188 -21.15 10.06 -3.95
N ALA A 189 -21.69 11.07 -4.63
CA ALA A 189 -21.46 11.25 -6.07
C ALA A 189 -19.97 11.49 -6.39
N MET A 190 -19.29 12.33 -5.60
CA MET A 190 -17.86 12.59 -5.74
C MET A 190 -17.01 11.32 -5.51
N TRP A 191 -17.29 10.52 -4.48
CA TRP A 191 -16.58 9.27 -4.22
C TRP A 191 -16.81 8.20 -5.29
N SER A 192 -18.02 8.17 -5.86
CA SER A 192 -18.30 7.35 -7.03
C SER A 192 -17.40 7.78 -8.20
N LEU A 193 -17.33 9.08 -8.51
CA LEU A 193 -16.48 9.60 -9.60
C LEU A 193 -14.99 9.34 -9.33
N ASN A 194 -14.52 9.50 -8.09
CA ASN A 194 -13.16 9.18 -7.69
C ASN A 194 -12.82 7.71 -7.97
N GLY A 195 -13.69 6.78 -7.57
CA GLY A 195 -13.53 5.35 -7.87
C GLY A 195 -13.46 5.07 -9.37
N HIS A 196 -14.30 5.74 -10.17
CA HIS A 196 -14.26 5.64 -11.63
C HIS A 196 -12.94 6.13 -12.23
N SER A 197 -12.44 7.27 -11.77
CA SER A 197 -11.19 7.86 -12.26
C SER A 197 -9.98 7.01 -11.88
N LEU A 198 -9.90 6.55 -10.62
CA LEU A 198 -8.86 5.63 -10.19
C LEU A 198 -8.90 4.33 -11.00
N SER A 199 -10.10 3.82 -11.32
CA SER A 199 -10.24 2.57 -12.08
C SER A 199 -9.65 2.70 -13.48
N LYS A 200 -9.84 3.85 -14.12
CA LYS A 200 -9.23 4.14 -15.43
C LYS A 200 -7.69 4.14 -15.35
N VAL A 201 -7.11 4.72 -14.29
CA VAL A 201 -5.65 4.77 -14.10
C VAL A 201 -5.07 3.37 -13.87
N PHE A 202 -5.73 2.56 -13.03
CA PHE A 202 -5.22 1.24 -12.68
C PHE A 202 -5.47 0.18 -13.76
N THR A 203 -6.63 0.22 -14.42
CA THR A 203 -7.12 -0.88 -15.27
C THR A 203 -7.60 -0.42 -16.65
N GLY A 204 -7.28 0.81 -17.07
CA GLY A 204 -7.69 1.35 -18.37
C GLY A 204 -9.22 1.47 -18.58
N SER A 205 -10.04 1.09 -17.58
CA SER A 205 -11.48 0.90 -17.72
C SER A 205 -12.25 1.41 -16.51
N ARG A 206 -13.51 1.80 -16.72
CA ARG A 206 -14.41 2.40 -15.71
C ARG A 206 -14.81 1.37 -14.63
N ALA A 207 -15.12 1.83 -13.41
CA ALA A 207 -15.62 1.01 -12.28
C ALA A 207 -16.85 0.17 -12.69
N LEU A 208 -17.03 -1.03 -12.10
CA LEU A 208 -18.17 -1.91 -12.39
C LEU A 208 -19.46 -1.33 -11.78
N GLU A 209 -20.35 -0.81 -12.62
CA GLU A 209 -21.67 -0.31 -12.23
C GLU A 209 -22.67 -1.49 -12.25
N GLY A 210 -23.02 -2.00 -11.07
CA GLY A 210 -23.86 -3.19 -10.90
C GLY A 210 -25.35 -3.01 -11.20
N LYS A 211 -25.75 -2.41 -12.33
CA LYS A 211 -27.18 -2.33 -12.72
C LYS A 211 -27.42 -2.68 -14.20
N ALA A 212 -28.45 -3.52 -14.39
CA ALA A 212 -29.07 -4.01 -15.63
C ALA A 212 -28.49 -5.30 -16.26
N LYS A 213 -29.39 -6.17 -16.76
CA LYS A 213 -29.11 -7.49 -17.35
C LYS A 213 -28.18 -7.45 -18.58
N VAL A 214 -28.04 -6.30 -19.25
CA VAL A 214 -27.08 -6.05 -20.35
C VAL A 214 -25.68 -5.67 -19.82
N GLY A 215 -25.60 -5.18 -18.58
CA GLY A 215 -24.36 -4.89 -17.85
C GLY A 215 -23.54 -6.15 -17.57
N LYS A 216 -24.16 -7.28 -17.23
CA LYS A 216 -23.44 -8.53 -16.88
C LYS A 216 -22.48 -9.05 -17.96
N LEU A 217 -22.79 -8.87 -19.25
CA LEU A 217 -21.93 -9.30 -20.36
C LEU A 217 -20.78 -8.31 -20.60
N LYS A 218 -21.06 -7.00 -20.50
CA LYS A 218 -20.02 -5.94 -20.50
C LYS A 218 -19.12 -6.02 -19.27
N ASP A 219 -19.68 -6.36 -18.11
CA ASP A 219 -18.98 -6.55 -16.84
C ASP A 219 -18.14 -7.83 -16.86
N GLY A 220 -18.59 -8.88 -17.56
CA GLY A 220 -17.80 -10.08 -17.85
C GLY A 220 -16.59 -9.77 -18.73
N ALA A 221 -16.77 -9.10 -19.86
CA ALA A 221 -15.67 -8.69 -20.74
C ALA A 221 -14.71 -7.69 -20.06
N ARG A 222 -15.22 -6.81 -19.19
CA ARG A 222 -14.42 -5.88 -18.38
C ARG A 222 -13.70 -6.55 -17.22
N SER A 223 -14.30 -7.56 -16.58
CA SER A 223 -13.62 -8.39 -15.57
C SER A 223 -12.48 -9.21 -16.19
N VAL A 224 -12.68 -9.72 -17.41
CA VAL A 224 -11.62 -10.37 -18.19
C VAL A 224 -10.55 -9.35 -18.59
N SER A 225 -10.92 -8.16 -19.05
CA SER A 225 -9.94 -7.09 -19.37
C SER A 225 -9.17 -6.62 -18.14
N ARG A 226 -9.81 -6.54 -16.96
CA ARG A 226 -9.17 -6.21 -15.67
C ARG A 226 -8.26 -7.33 -15.18
N THR A 227 -8.68 -8.59 -15.33
CA THR A 227 -7.84 -9.76 -15.02
C THR A 227 -6.64 -9.80 -15.96
N ILE A 228 -6.79 -9.46 -17.23
CA ILE A 228 -5.68 -9.36 -18.18
C ILE A 228 -4.79 -8.17 -17.80
N GLN A 229 -5.36 -7.00 -17.50
CA GLN A 229 -4.59 -5.77 -17.30
C GLN A 229 -3.92 -5.66 -15.94
N SER A 230 -4.53 -6.16 -14.86
CA SER A 230 -3.88 -6.27 -13.54
C SER A 230 -2.77 -7.31 -13.54
N ASN A 231 -2.86 -8.35 -14.40
CA ASN A 231 -1.89 -9.44 -14.38
C ASN A 231 -0.79 -9.31 -15.45
N PHE A 232 -1.03 -8.69 -16.60
CA PHE A 232 -0.02 -8.51 -17.66
C PHE A 232 0.75 -7.18 -17.56
N PHE A 233 0.09 -6.09 -17.18
CA PHE A 233 0.74 -4.77 -17.16
C PHE A 233 1.36 -4.43 -15.82
N ASP A 234 1.10 -5.17 -14.74
CA ASP A 234 1.73 -4.88 -13.45
C ASP A 234 3.24 -5.16 -13.50
N GLY A 235 3.66 -6.25 -14.16
CA GLY A 235 5.07 -6.51 -14.42
C GLY A 235 5.74 -5.38 -15.21
N VAL A 236 5.10 -4.89 -16.27
CA VAL A 236 5.61 -3.78 -17.09
C VAL A 236 5.62 -2.45 -16.31
N LYS A 237 4.62 -2.20 -15.45
CA LYS A 237 4.57 -1.01 -14.58
C LYS A 237 5.63 -1.06 -13.49
N GLN A 238 5.83 -2.22 -12.86
CA GLN A 238 6.90 -2.42 -11.88
C GLN A 238 8.26 -2.24 -12.53
N GLU A 239 8.45 -2.74 -13.75
CA GLU A 239 9.69 -2.55 -14.50
C GLU A 239 9.90 -1.08 -14.89
N ALA A 240 8.86 -0.37 -15.32
CA ALA A 240 8.93 1.07 -15.57
C ALA A 240 9.22 1.87 -14.28
N ILE A 241 8.61 1.52 -13.15
CA ILE A 241 8.88 2.14 -11.85
C ILE A 241 10.32 1.86 -11.41
N ARG A 242 10.81 0.63 -11.58
CA ARG A 242 12.21 0.27 -11.32
C ARG A 242 13.15 1.06 -12.21
N LEU A 243 12.87 1.15 -13.50
CA LEU A 243 13.66 1.93 -14.44
C LEU A 243 13.63 3.44 -14.13
N LEU A 244 12.53 3.96 -13.59
CA LEU A 244 12.45 5.36 -13.17
C LEU A 244 13.16 5.64 -11.83
N LEU A 245 13.06 4.73 -10.86
CA LEU A 245 13.62 4.89 -9.52
C LEU A 245 15.10 4.51 -9.44
N VAL A 246 15.49 3.45 -10.16
CA VAL A 246 16.85 2.89 -10.17
C VAL A 246 17.62 3.36 -11.42
N GLY A 247 16.92 3.88 -12.42
CA GLY A 247 17.48 4.16 -13.74
C GLY A 247 17.46 2.93 -14.64
N ASP A 248 17.72 3.14 -15.94
CA ASP A 248 18.04 2.04 -16.85
C ASP A 248 19.14 1.20 -16.20
N VAL A 249 18.89 -0.10 -16.02
CA VAL A 249 19.86 -1.03 -15.46
C VAL A 249 20.99 -1.09 -16.49
N CYS A 250 21.94 -0.16 -16.37
CA CYS A 250 23.18 -0.18 -17.12
C CYS A 250 23.70 -1.60 -17.03
N GLY A 251 23.94 -2.21 -18.20
CA GLY A 251 24.18 -3.64 -18.36
C GLY A 251 25.10 -4.21 -17.28
N GLU A 252 24.84 -5.47 -16.90
CA GLU A 252 25.38 -6.16 -15.73
C GLU A 252 26.82 -5.78 -15.34
N GLU A 253 27.73 -5.59 -16.31
CA GLU A 253 29.11 -5.16 -16.07
C GLU A 253 29.28 -3.82 -15.33
N VAL A 254 28.46 -2.80 -15.62
CA VAL A 254 28.62 -1.47 -14.99
C VAL A 254 28.03 -1.48 -13.58
N ALA A 255 26.91 -2.20 -13.40
CA ALA A 255 26.30 -2.41 -12.09
C ALA A 255 27.19 -3.27 -11.18
N ASP A 256 27.85 -4.31 -11.71
CA ASP A 256 28.81 -5.14 -10.98
C ASP A 256 30.06 -4.36 -10.58
N LYS A 257 30.62 -3.56 -11.50
CA LYS A 257 31.73 -2.66 -11.16
C LYS A 257 31.32 -1.63 -10.10
N GLY A 258 30.11 -1.07 -10.19
CA GLY A 258 29.56 -0.19 -9.16
C GLY A 258 29.45 -0.88 -7.79
N ARG A 259 28.95 -2.12 -7.74
CA ARG A 259 28.86 -2.94 -6.52
C ARG A 259 30.23 -3.26 -5.89
N MET A 260 31.26 -3.46 -6.70
CA MET A 260 32.63 -3.70 -6.20
C MET A 260 33.28 -2.44 -5.63
N LEU A 261 32.85 -1.26 -6.08
CA LEU A 261 33.46 0.03 -5.75
C LEU A 261 32.74 0.77 -4.61
N LEU A 262 31.50 0.38 -4.26
CA LEU A 262 30.61 1.15 -3.39
C LEU A 262 29.98 0.28 -2.28
N ASP A 263 29.75 0.89 -1.12
CA ASP A 263 28.88 0.31 -0.09
C ASP A 263 27.43 0.22 -0.57
N ASN A 264 26.67 -0.76 -0.07
CA ASN A 264 25.29 -1.06 -0.51
C ASN A 264 24.33 0.15 -0.51
N THR A 265 24.62 1.18 0.28
CA THR A 265 23.84 2.43 0.38
C THR A 265 24.03 3.36 -0.83
N ALA A 266 25.18 3.27 -1.52
CA ALA A 266 25.52 4.11 -2.67
C ALA A 266 25.02 3.54 -4.01
N LEU A 267 24.35 2.39 -4.00
CA LEU A 267 23.64 1.84 -5.17
C LEU A 267 22.32 2.54 -5.49
N LEU A 268 21.91 3.50 -4.66
CA LEU A 268 20.76 4.39 -4.89
C LEU A 268 21.11 5.62 -5.74
N VAL A 269 22.35 5.70 -6.23
CA VAL A 269 22.86 6.86 -6.94
C VAL A 269 22.52 6.76 -8.43
N THR A 270 22.07 7.87 -9.02
CA THR A 270 21.64 7.99 -10.41
C THR A 270 22.69 7.41 -11.39
N PRO A 271 22.29 6.68 -12.47
CA PRO A 271 23.22 6.01 -13.40
C PRO A 271 24.34 6.90 -13.98
N ARG A 272 24.07 8.20 -14.12
CA ARG A 272 25.07 9.19 -14.59
C ARG A 272 26.28 9.31 -13.66
N ILE A 273 26.04 9.31 -12.36
CA ILE A 273 27.11 9.41 -11.36
C ILE A 273 27.87 8.08 -11.31
N LEU A 274 27.17 6.95 -11.38
CA LEU A 274 27.80 5.62 -11.41
C LEU A 274 28.75 5.47 -12.61
N LYS A 275 28.32 5.95 -13.79
CA LYS A 275 29.16 5.99 -15.00
C LYS A 275 30.40 6.87 -14.81
N ALA A 276 30.22 8.11 -14.34
CA ALA A 276 31.32 9.04 -14.12
C ALA A 276 32.32 8.52 -13.07
N MET A 277 31.84 7.83 -12.03
CA MET A 277 32.69 7.21 -11.01
C MET A 277 33.46 6.01 -11.57
N THR A 278 32.80 5.16 -12.37
CA THR A 278 33.48 4.02 -13.03
C THR A 278 34.60 4.50 -13.95
N GLU A 279 34.37 5.58 -14.70
CA GLU A 279 35.38 6.22 -15.56
C GLU A 279 36.56 6.80 -14.75
N ARG A 280 36.31 7.28 -13.53
CA ARG A 280 37.30 7.91 -12.64
C ARG A 280 37.84 6.98 -11.54
N GLN A 281 37.60 5.68 -11.64
CA GLN A 281 37.96 4.71 -10.59
C GLN A 281 39.42 4.76 -10.16
N SER A 282 40.34 5.13 -11.05
CA SER A 282 41.77 5.25 -10.76
C SER A 282 42.11 6.37 -9.77
N GLU A 283 41.21 7.33 -9.54
CA GLU A 283 41.43 8.44 -8.60
C GLU A 283 41.21 8.03 -7.14
N PHE A 284 40.42 6.98 -6.90
CA PHE A 284 39.98 6.61 -5.56
C PHE A 284 40.10 5.10 -5.25
N THR A 285 40.71 4.32 -6.13
CA THR A 285 40.98 2.88 -5.92
C THR A 285 42.46 2.57 -5.99
N ASN A 286 42.89 1.57 -5.22
CA ASN A 286 44.25 1.03 -5.27
C ASN A 286 44.20 -0.46 -5.58
N LEU A 287 44.76 -0.85 -6.74
CA LEU A 287 44.80 -2.25 -7.17
C LEU A 287 45.91 -3.00 -6.43
N LYS A 288 45.54 -4.06 -5.70
CA LYS A 288 46.48 -5.02 -5.12
C LYS A 288 46.32 -6.38 -5.79
N ARG A 289 47.41 -6.92 -6.33
CA ARG A 289 47.42 -8.25 -6.95
C ARG A 289 47.52 -9.31 -5.85
N VAL A 290 46.50 -10.14 -5.71
CA VAL A 290 46.46 -11.26 -4.75
C VAL A 290 46.54 -12.58 -5.53
N ARG A 291 47.36 -13.52 -5.05
CA ARG A 291 47.40 -14.90 -5.57
C ARG A 291 46.52 -15.77 -4.68
N ILE A 292 45.48 -16.36 -5.25
CA ILE A 292 44.56 -17.26 -4.55
C ILE A 292 44.79 -18.67 -5.10
N ALA A 293 45.13 -19.61 -4.24
CA ALA A 293 45.14 -21.03 -4.57
C ALA A 293 43.82 -21.64 -4.05
N MET A 294 43.06 -22.29 -4.92
CA MET A 294 41.87 -23.05 -4.57
C MET A 294 42.11 -24.53 -4.91
N GLY A 295 41.81 -25.40 -3.95
CA GLY A 295 41.82 -26.84 -4.14
C GLY A 295 40.46 -27.42 -3.80
N THR A 296 39.97 -28.31 -4.65
CA THR A 296 38.76 -29.11 -4.40
C THR A 296 39.17 -30.56 -4.15
N CYS A 297 38.91 -31.06 -2.94
CA CYS A 297 39.15 -32.46 -2.60
C CYS A 297 37.85 -33.25 -2.70
N ARG A 298 37.88 -34.40 -3.39
CA ARG A 298 36.76 -35.34 -3.46
C ARG A 298 36.99 -36.42 -2.40
N MET A 299 36.23 -36.37 -1.31
CA MET A 299 36.25 -37.41 -0.28
C MET A 299 35.47 -38.63 -0.77
N ALA A 300 36.12 -39.54 -1.48
CA ALA A 300 35.59 -40.88 -1.69
C ALA A 300 35.99 -41.75 -0.50
N SER A 301 35.02 -42.16 0.31
CA SER A 301 35.21 -43.15 1.36
C SER A 301 35.44 -44.54 0.75
N GLU A 302 36.67 -44.86 0.35
CA GLU A 302 37.10 -46.25 0.27
C GLU A 302 37.23 -46.79 1.71
N ARG A 303 36.15 -47.36 2.24
CA ARG A 303 36.29 -48.37 3.29
C ARG A 303 36.78 -49.64 2.61
N ARG A 304 38.10 -49.88 2.64
CA ARG A 304 38.64 -51.24 2.55
C ARG A 304 38.59 -51.87 3.94
N MET A 305 37.73 -52.87 4.10
CA MET A 305 38.02 -54.10 4.85
C MET A 305 37.48 -55.25 4.03
#